data_AF-A0A857VAL3-F1
#
_entry.id   AF-A0A857VAL3-F1
#
_cell.length_a   1.000
_cell.length_b   1.000
_cell.length_c   1.000
_cell.angle_alpha   90.00
_cell.angle_beta   90.00
_cell.angle_gamma   90.00
#
_symmetry.space_group_name_H-M   'P 1'
#
loop_
_entity.id
_entity.type
_entity.pdbx_description
1 polymer ?
#
loop_
_entity_poly.entity_id
_entity_poly.type
_entity_poly.pdbx_seq_one_letter_code
_entity_poly.pdbx_strand_id
1 'polypeptide(L)'
;MIKPKAKAFMCPNGIQDAWRAASFFAGPSGRVATLPDVVRLRSRVGKKSNMWRRAYTTSSAEYYGLGGDSRPKLIVAHGVGPMSDYAGVMGAYKWGWGDNVRCHHGGRIPASDFLRLEAGRYGKTKVIDPGYFAEASDYELIKLKSVSALISVLDVEDYLSYCAATRGGDAFDVALTAEEALRDPLLRMRLGKHGSDYIMRQNQMARKACDCAHPKITTVSQSYNTSYVEMNLDERVWKPASTEPEWAVAHILDMSHLSLSDSREYGPGLFVHSYPHEYWYGARMVGIPEGARMKYGATEDLDPYFMIRSDWERFMRPVSKDIEPILPYRIELVNGEWFTRYPKASPEEACMDSSDLQHHVRSLRLIGTGRFDVKEMFFLRYPLSKVREIMPDGANAYEIVRVGSKGGDGITPVTVQFYEADVDTSRSLPREDELESARIREWTKR
;
A
#
# COMPACT_ATOMS: atom_id res chain seq x y z
N MET A 1 9.12 20.47 13.79
CA MET A 1 9.06 19.48 12.70
C MET A 1 7.68 18.82 12.67
N ILE A 2 6.94 18.94 11.56
CA ILE A 2 5.63 18.28 11.39
C ILE A 2 5.89 16.79 11.16
N LYS A 3 5.35 15.92 12.02
CA LYS A 3 5.55 14.46 11.86
C LYS A 3 4.83 13.98 10.58
N PRO A 4 5.48 13.13 9.76
CA PRO A 4 4.94 12.69 8.47
C PRO A 4 3.64 11.88 8.62
N LYS A 5 2.84 11.82 7.56
CA LYS A 5 1.66 10.94 7.47
C LYS A 5 2.03 9.64 6.76
N ALA A 6 1.28 8.58 7.04
CA ALA A 6 1.36 7.35 6.24
C ALA A 6 0.65 7.58 4.89
N LYS A 7 1.10 6.89 3.84
CA LYS A 7 0.50 6.99 2.49
C LYS A 7 0.27 5.63 1.87
N ALA A 8 -0.80 5.52 1.10
CA ALA A 8 -1.20 4.32 0.40
C ALA A 8 -0.92 4.40 -1.10
N PHE A 9 -0.39 3.32 -1.66
CA PHE A 9 0.03 3.19 -3.06
C PHE A 9 -0.67 1.98 -3.68
N MET A 10 -1.67 2.24 -4.51
CA MET A 10 -2.39 1.28 -5.35
C MET A 10 -1.68 1.17 -6.70
N CYS A 11 -1.25 -0.03 -7.04
CA CYS A 11 -0.63 -0.33 -8.32
C CYS A 11 -1.41 -1.45 -9.01
N PRO A 12 -2.05 -1.17 -10.17
CA PRO A 12 -2.74 -2.19 -10.98
C PRO A 12 -1.86 -3.36 -11.40
N ASN A 13 -0.55 -3.15 -11.56
CA ASN A 13 0.42 -4.16 -11.97
C ASN A 13 0.81 -5.15 -10.85
N GLY A 14 0.21 -5.04 -9.66
CA GLY A 14 0.38 -5.99 -8.56
C GLY A 14 1.36 -5.56 -7.47
N ILE A 15 1.77 -6.54 -6.65
CA ILE A 15 2.51 -6.35 -5.40
C ILE A 15 3.86 -5.67 -5.59
N GLN A 16 4.59 -6.02 -6.65
CA GLN A 16 5.94 -5.54 -6.89
C GLN A 16 6.03 -4.01 -6.88
N ASP A 17 5.17 -3.36 -7.66
CA ASP A 17 5.16 -1.90 -7.80
C ASP A 17 4.68 -1.22 -6.51
N ALA A 18 3.61 -1.76 -5.92
CA ALA A 18 3.03 -1.21 -4.69
C ALA A 18 4.01 -1.28 -3.51
N TRP A 19 4.74 -2.39 -3.37
CA TRP A 19 5.73 -2.58 -2.32
C TRP A 19 6.90 -1.60 -2.46
N ARG A 20 7.42 -1.44 -3.68
CA ARG A 20 8.53 -0.52 -3.96
C ARG A 20 8.15 0.92 -3.68
N ALA A 21 6.99 1.37 -4.15
CA ALA A 21 6.48 2.72 -3.87
C ALA A 21 6.29 2.96 -2.37
N ALA A 22 5.67 2.01 -1.65
CA ALA A 22 5.46 2.09 -0.21
C ALA A 22 6.78 2.14 0.58
N SER A 23 7.74 1.28 0.23
CA SER A 23 9.07 1.22 0.86
C SER A 23 9.86 2.51 0.61
N PHE A 24 9.84 3.01 -0.62
CA PHE A 24 10.49 4.26 -1.00
C PHE A 24 9.96 5.44 -0.18
N PHE A 25 8.64 5.59 -0.08
CA PHE A 25 8.02 6.66 0.69
C PHE A 25 8.32 6.56 2.18
N ALA A 26 8.30 5.34 2.72
CA ALA A 26 8.61 5.09 4.12
C ALA A 26 10.06 5.49 4.46
N GLY A 27 10.98 5.30 3.52
CA GLY A 27 12.41 5.59 3.67
C GLY A 27 13.13 4.53 4.53
N PRO A 28 14.46 4.66 4.72
CA PRO A 28 15.30 3.62 5.34
C PRO A 28 14.91 3.25 6.77
N SER A 29 14.45 4.23 7.56
CA SER A 29 13.98 4.01 8.94
C SER A 29 12.47 3.73 9.02
N GLY A 30 11.78 3.72 7.88
CA GLY A 30 10.35 3.45 7.78
C GLY A 30 10.04 1.97 7.56
N ARG A 31 8.77 1.67 7.30
CA ARG A 31 8.33 0.31 6.91
C ARG A 31 7.12 0.33 5.99
N VAL A 32 6.91 -0.78 5.29
CA VAL A 32 5.61 -1.11 4.69
C VAL A 32 4.68 -1.63 5.78
N ALA A 33 3.43 -1.16 5.78
CA ALA A 33 2.47 -1.45 6.83
C ALA A 33 2.12 -2.93 6.93
N THR A 34 2.13 -3.43 8.16
CA THR A 34 1.61 -4.75 8.54
C THR A 34 0.07 -4.71 8.64
N LEU A 35 -0.59 -5.88 8.72
CA LEU A 35 -2.04 -5.93 8.97
C LEU A 35 -2.44 -5.22 10.27
N PRO A 36 -1.72 -5.40 11.41
CA PRO A 36 -1.97 -4.61 12.61
C PRO A 36 -1.80 -3.09 12.42
N ASP A 37 -0.88 -2.65 11.55
CA ASP A 37 -0.75 -1.22 11.22
C ASP A 37 -1.98 -0.71 10.46
N VAL A 38 -2.45 -1.43 9.43
CA VAL A 38 -3.65 -1.07 8.65
C VAL A 38 -4.90 -1.04 9.52
N VAL A 39 -5.06 -2.08 10.36
CA VAL A 39 -6.14 -2.18 11.35
C VAL A 39 -6.12 -0.97 12.29
N ARG A 40 -4.95 -0.60 12.81
CA ARG A 40 -4.79 0.57 13.68
C ARG A 40 -5.15 1.87 12.95
N LEU A 41 -4.70 2.05 11.71
CA LEU A 41 -5.00 3.23 10.89
C LEU A 41 -6.51 3.37 10.67
N ARG A 42 -7.19 2.27 10.32
CA ARG A 42 -8.65 2.22 10.13
C ARG A 42 -9.42 2.59 11.40
N SER A 43 -9.05 2.01 12.54
CA SER A 43 -9.72 2.28 13.82
C SER A 43 -9.67 3.74 14.27
N ARG A 44 -8.74 4.54 13.72
CA ARG A 44 -8.57 5.96 14.07
C ARG A 44 -9.31 6.93 13.16
N VAL A 45 -9.94 6.45 12.09
CA VAL A 45 -10.65 7.29 11.12
C VAL A 45 -12.13 6.91 10.99
N GLY A 46 -12.94 7.80 10.41
CA GLY A 46 -14.37 7.55 10.18
C GLY A 46 -14.63 6.68 8.94
N LYS A 47 -15.80 6.01 8.89
CA LYS A 47 -16.20 5.08 7.82
C LYS A 47 -16.16 5.64 6.39
N LYS A 48 -16.22 6.97 6.23
CA LYS A 48 -16.14 7.65 4.93
C LYS A 48 -14.69 7.78 4.40
N SER A 49 -13.67 7.51 5.24
CA SER A 49 -12.26 7.54 4.85
C SER A 49 -11.93 6.44 3.84
N ASN A 50 -10.99 6.71 2.94
CA ASN A 50 -10.47 5.71 1.99
C ASN A 50 -9.90 4.47 2.70
N MET A 51 -9.41 4.64 3.93
CA MET A 51 -8.98 3.50 4.76
C MET A 51 -10.06 2.42 4.91
N TRP A 52 -11.34 2.80 4.99
CA TRP A 52 -12.45 1.85 5.05
C TRP A 52 -13.01 1.50 3.67
N ARG A 53 -13.02 2.45 2.72
CA ARG A 53 -13.62 2.26 1.39
C ARG A 53 -12.76 1.45 0.41
N ARG A 54 -11.49 1.18 0.75
CA ARG A 54 -10.51 0.53 -0.10
C ARG A 54 -9.92 -0.71 0.56
N ALA A 55 -9.53 -1.69 -0.25
CA ALA A 55 -8.75 -2.84 0.20
C ALA A 55 -7.26 -2.48 0.31
N TYR A 56 -6.53 -3.14 1.20
CA TYR A 56 -5.11 -2.92 1.44
C TYR A 56 -4.35 -4.23 1.55
N THR A 57 -3.23 -4.28 0.85
CA THR A 57 -2.24 -5.36 0.88
C THR A 57 -1.15 -5.01 1.87
N THR A 58 -0.71 -5.99 2.66
CA THR A 58 0.15 -5.73 3.82
C THR A 58 1.44 -6.54 3.80
N SER A 59 2.40 -6.14 4.63
CA SER A 59 3.65 -6.89 4.88
C SER A 59 3.49 -7.99 5.95
N SER A 60 2.25 -8.34 6.31
CA SER A 60 1.98 -9.53 7.12
C SER A 60 1.81 -10.75 6.23
N ALA A 61 2.25 -11.90 6.69
CA ALA A 61 2.21 -13.14 5.93
C ALA A 61 1.58 -14.27 6.75
N GLU A 62 0.94 -15.17 6.02
CA GLU A 62 0.38 -16.43 6.52
C GLU A 62 1.05 -17.58 5.79
N TYR A 63 1.37 -18.62 6.56
CA TYR A 63 2.10 -19.80 6.09
C TYR A 63 1.35 -21.06 6.48
N TYR A 64 1.40 -22.07 5.61
CA TYR A 64 0.85 -23.40 5.87
C TYR A 64 1.88 -24.49 5.49
N GLY A 65 2.14 -25.40 6.42
CA GLY A 65 3.15 -26.45 6.25
C GLY A 65 3.22 -27.40 7.44
N LEU A 66 4.12 -28.39 7.36
CA LEU A 66 4.37 -29.34 8.45
C LEU A 66 5.27 -28.70 9.52
N GLY A 67 4.82 -28.74 10.77
CA GLY A 67 5.62 -28.36 11.93
C GLY A 67 6.69 -29.39 12.28
N GLY A 68 7.54 -29.06 13.24
CA GLY A 68 8.61 -29.95 13.74
C GLY A 68 8.09 -31.23 14.40
N ASP A 69 6.82 -31.24 14.80
CA ASP A 69 6.08 -32.41 15.30
C ASP A 69 5.38 -33.21 14.19
N SER A 70 5.62 -32.87 12.92
CA SER A 70 4.97 -33.45 11.73
C SER A 70 3.45 -33.23 11.65
N ARG A 71 2.88 -32.30 12.43
CA ARG A 71 1.47 -31.90 12.30
C ARG A 71 1.33 -30.67 11.40
N PRO A 72 0.24 -30.52 10.62
CA PRO A 72 0.01 -29.32 9.83
C PRO A 72 -0.23 -28.09 10.72
N LYS A 73 0.49 -26.99 10.43
CA LYS A 73 0.39 -25.74 11.18
C LYS A 73 0.03 -24.57 10.26
N LEU A 74 -0.72 -23.62 10.81
CA LEU A 74 -0.85 -22.25 10.29
C LEU A 74 0.04 -21.33 11.11
N ILE A 75 0.87 -20.53 10.43
CA ILE A 75 1.70 -19.51 11.06
C ILE A 75 1.33 -18.14 10.49
N VAL A 76 1.08 -17.17 11.36
CA VAL A 76 0.88 -15.76 10.95
C VAL A 76 2.03 -14.93 11.50
N ALA A 77 2.69 -14.17 10.61
CA ALA A 77 3.80 -13.28 10.95
C ALA A 77 3.52 -11.83 10.51
N HIS A 78 3.90 -10.86 11.35
CA HIS A 78 3.71 -9.43 11.07
C HIS A 78 5.03 -8.68 10.91
N GLY A 79 5.45 -8.45 9.66
CA GLY A 79 6.66 -7.68 9.36
C GLY A 79 7.96 -8.38 9.77
N VAL A 80 7.93 -9.70 9.96
CA VAL A 80 9.08 -10.57 10.24
C VAL A 80 8.90 -11.87 9.47
N GLY A 81 9.99 -12.61 9.23
CA GLY A 81 9.96 -13.90 8.56
C GLY A 81 10.39 -13.88 7.08
N PRO A 82 10.30 -15.01 6.38
CA PRO A 82 10.74 -15.17 4.99
C PRO A 82 10.03 -14.27 3.97
N MET A 83 8.90 -13.66 4.33
CA MET A 83 8.15 -12.72 3.48
C MET A 83 8.07 -11.31 4.09
N SER A 84 8.99 -10.95 4.99
CA SER A 84 8.98 -9.62 5.62
C SER A 84 9.49 -8.49 4.74
N ASP A 85 10.16 -8.82 3.64
CA ASP A 85 10.74 -7.86 2.71
C ASP A 85 10.40 -8.18 1.25
N TYR A 86 10.79 -7.25 0.37
CA TYR A 86 10.54 -7.33 -1.06
C TYR A 86 11.14 -8.61 -1.67
N ALA A 87 12.38 -8.96 -1.31
CA ALA A 87 13.08 -10.10 -1.90
C ALA A 87 12.40 -11.43 -1.51
N GLY A 88 12.00 -11.55 -0.24
CA GLY A 88 11.27 -12.69 0.27
C GLY A 88 9.90 -12.88 -0.40
N VAL A 89 9.12 -11.81 -0.51
CA VAL A 89 7.80 -11.85 -1.16
C VAL A 89 7.91 -12.24 -2.64
N MET A 90 8.83 -11.61 -3.39
CA MET A 90 9.04 -11.94 -4.81
C MET A 90 9.62 -13.34 -4.99
N GLY A 91 10.51 -13.78 -4.10
CA GLY A 91 11.05 -15.13 -4.10
C GLY A 91 9.97 -16.18 -3.89
N ALA A 92 9.04 -15.94 -2.96
CA ALA A 92 7.94 -16.84 -2.68
C ALA A 92 6.96 -16.95 -3.84
N TYR A 93 6.60 -15.83 -4.47
CA TYR A 93 5.64 -15.81 -5.59
C TYR A 93 6.25 -16.14 -6.96
N LYS A 94 7.58 -16.29 -7.07
CA LYS A 94 8.26 -16.65 -8.33
C LYS A 94 7.67 -17.91 -8.97
N TRP A 95 7.19 -18.86 -8.17
CA TRP A 95 6.60 -20.12 -8.62
C TRP A 95 5.28 -19.93 -9.38
N GLY A 96 4.46 -18.96 -8.99
CA GLY A 96 3.23 -18.60 -9.70
C GLY A 96 3.46 -17.86 -11.03
N TRP A 97 4.70 -17.42 -11.31
CA TRP A 97 5.09 -16.72 -12.54
C TRP A 97 5.96 -17.56 -13.48
N GLY A 98 6.71 -18.52 -12.92
CA GLY A 98 7.79 -19.24 -13.60
C GLY A 98 7.52 -20.69 -13.95
N ASP A 99 6.43 -21.29 -13.46
CA ASP A 99 6.10 -22.69 -13.70
C ASP A 99 4.59 -22.89 -13.96
N ASN A 100 4.14 -22.51 -15.16
CA ASN A 100 2.78 -22.76 -15.63
C ASN A 100 2.46 -24.26 -15.83
N VAL A 101 3.44 -25.16 -15.71
CA VAL A 101 3.30 -26.58 -16.06
C VAL A 101 2.71 -27.39 -14.90
N ARG A 102 2.82 -26.89 -13.66
CA ARG A 102 2.42 -27.65 -12.47
C ARG A 102 1.10 -27.22 -11.81
N CYS A 103 0.42 -26.18 -12.30
CA CYS A 103 -0.80 -25.63 -11.69
C CYS A 103 -0.66 -25.33 -10.18
N HIS A 104 0.54 -25.03 -9.69
CA HIS A 104 0.78 -24.69 -8.30
C HIS A 104 0.46 -23.21 -8.08
N HIS A 105 -0.80 -22.94 -7.80
CA HIS A 105 -1.22 -21.59 -7.47
C HIS A 105 -0.84 -21.26 -6.02
N GLY A 106 -0.16 -20.13 -5.79
CA GLY A 106 0.23 -19.64 -4.45
C GLY A 106 1.73 -19.43 -4.27
N GLY A 107 2.13 -18.76 -3.20
CA GLY A 107 3.54 -18.55 -2.88
C GLY A 107 4.14 -19.75 -2.15
N ARG A 108 5.44 -19.99 -2.30
CA ARG A 108 6.17 -21.09 -1.66
C ARG A 108 7.43 -20.61 -0.95
N ILE A 109 7.69 -21.16 0.23
CA ILE A 109 8.97 -21.03 0.92
C ILE A 109 9.55 -22.42 1.23
N PRO A 110 10.87 -22.56 1.38
CA PRO A 110 11.45 -23.82 1.83
C PRO A 110 10.85 -24.27 3.17
N ALA A 111 10.57 -25.56 3.33
CA ALA A 111 10.08 -26.11 4.60
C ALA A 111 11.03 -25.80 5.77
N SER A 112 12.34 -25.70 5.51
CA SER A 112 13.32 -25.29 6.52
C SER A 112 13.10 -23.87 7.05
N ASP A 113 12.61 -22.94 6.23
CA ASP A 113 12.28 -21.58 6.66
C ASP A 113 10.95 -21.55 7.44
N PHE A 114 10.01 -22.43 7.11
CA PHE A 114 8.79 -22.65 7.90
C PHE A 114 9.10 -23.19 9.31
N LEU A 115 9.97 -24.19 9.43
CA LEU A 115 10.41 -24.72 10.72
C LEU A 115 11.21 -23.67 11.53
N ARG A 116 11.98 -22.81 10.86
CA ARG A 116 12.67 -21.67 11.50
C ARG A 116 11.68 -20.63 12.03
N LEU A 117 10.59 -20.36 11.30
CA LEU A 117 9.48 -19.53 11.76
C LEU A 117 8.86 -20.11 13.02
N GLU A 118 8.46 -21.39 13.01
CA GLU A 118 7.88 -22.09 14.15
C GLU A 118 8.79 -22.06 15.39
N ALA A 119 10.09 -22.33 15.19
CA ALA A 119 11.10 -22.33 16.24
C ALA A 119 11.50 -20.92 16.75
N GLY A 120 10.92 -19.85 16.19
CA GLY A 120 11.13 -18.48 16.64
C GLY A 120 12.47 -17.86 16.23
N ARG A 121 13.10 -18.38 15.15
CA ARG A 121 14.36 -17.83 14.63
C ARG A 121 14.22 -16.44 14.03
N TYR A 122 13.02 -16.07 13.58
CA TYR A 122 12.70 -14.74 13.03
C TYR A 122 12.11 -13.79 14.07
N GLY A 123 11.92 -14.23 15.31
CA GLY A 123 11.30 -13.45 16.38
C GLY A 123 10.53 -14.33 17.35
N LYS A 124 10.08 -13.73 18.46
CA LYS A 124 9.33 -14.47 19.49
C LYS A 124 8.05 -15.05 18.91
N THR A 125 7.96 -16.37 18.95
CA THR A 125 6.77 -17.14 18.57
C THR A 125 5.84 -17.33 19.76
N LYS A 126 4.56 -17.48 19.45
CA LYS A 126 3.55 -17.90 20.41
C LYS A 126 2.66 -18.97 19.78
N VAL A 127 2.60 -20.13 20.41
CA VAL A 127 1.61 -21.15 20.06
C VAL A 127 0.25 -20.72 20.63
N ILE A 128 -0.78 -20.79 19.79
CA ILE A 128 -2.14 -20.41 20.10
C ILE A 128 -2.93 -21.68 20.37
N ASP A 129 -3.53 -21.75 21.55
CA ASP A 129 -4.44 -22.81 21.96
C ASP A 129 -5.88 -22.37 21.67
N PRO A 130 -6.59 -23.02 20.72
CA PRO A 130 -7.99 -22.73 20.43
C PRO A 130 -8.93 -22.97 21.61
N GLY A 131 -8.63 -23.94 22.49
CA GLY A 131 -9.45 -24.28 23.65
C GLY A 131 -9.62 -23.11 24.61
N TYR A 132 -8.55 -22.33 24.82
CA TYR A 132 -8.61 -21.09 25.59
C TYR A 132 -9.68 -20.11 25.06
N PHE A 133 -9.82 -19.98 23.74
CA PHE A 133 -10.78 -19.03 23.16
C PHE A 133 -12.22 -19.51 23.22
N ALA A 134 -12.44 -20.84 23.28
CA ALA A 134 -13.77 -21.40 23.46
C ALA A 134 -14.33 -21.11 24.86
N GLU A 135 -13.46 -21.11 25.89
CA GLU A 135 -13.87 -21.00 27.29
C GLU A 135 -13.76 -19.58 27.86
N ALA A 136 -12.91 -18.71 27.29
CA ALA A 136 -12.67 -17.37 27.81
C ALA A 136 -13.93 -16.47 27.77
N SER A 137 -14.07 -15.63 28.79
CA SER A 137 -15.14 -14.62 28.83
C SER A 137 -14.89 -13.49 27.84
N ASP A 138 -15.96 -12.83 27.38
CA ASP A 138 -15.85 -11.65 26.50
C ASP A 138 -14.94 -10.55 27.08
N TYR A 139 -15.02 -10.34 28.39
CA TYR A 139 -14.20 -9.37 29.09
C TYR A 139 -12.71 -9.69 28.99
N GLU A 140 -12.36 -10.96 29.19
CA GLU A 140 -10.99 -11.43 29.05
C GLU A 140 -10.52 -11.25 27.60
N LEU A 141 -11.30 -11.71 26.61
CA LEU A 141 -10.96 -11.61 25.18
C LEU A 141 -10.74 -10.15 24.71
N ILE A 142 -11.56 -9.22 25.21
CA ILE A 142 -11.40 -7.79 24.93
C ILE A 142 -10.08 -7.27 25.52
N LYS A 143 -9.75 -7.64 26.76
CA LYS A 143 -8.51 -7.24 27.44
C LYS A 143 -7.28 -8.02 27.00
N LEU A 144 -7.48 -9.14 26.30
CA LEU A 144 -6.45 -10.09 25.95
C LEU A 144 -5.46 -9.47 24.96
N LYS A 145 -4.31 -9.04 25.49
CA LYS A 145 -3.14 -8.69 24.66
C LYS A 145 -2.41 -9.91 24.13
N SER A 146 -2.80 -11.12 24.54
CA SER A 146 -1.98 -12.33 24.40
C SER A 146 -1.69 -12.72 22.93
N VAL A 147 -2.43 -12.20 21.94
CA VAL A 147 -2.18 -12.41 20.50
C VAL A 147 -1.26 -11.31 19.91
N SER A 148 -0.56 -10.55 20.76
CA SER A 148 0.36 -9.50 20.33
C SER A 148 1.73 -10.00 19.85
N ALA A 149 1.92 -11.31 19.69
CA ALA A 149 3.16 -11.85 19.19
C ALA A 149 3.38 -11.44 17.73
N LEU A 150 4.63 -11.23 17.33
CA LEU A 150 4.95 -10.96 15.93
C LEU A 150 4.80 -12.21 15.07
N ILE A 151 4.90 -13.40 15.67
CA ILE A 151 4.70 -14.70 15.03
C ILE A 151 3.77 -15.51 15.94
N SER A 152 2.66 -15.97 15.38
CA SER A 152 1.71 -16.85 16.06
C SER A 152 1.58 -18.17 15.29
N VAL A 153 1.50 -19.28 16.02
CA VAL A 153 1.44 -20.64 15.46
C VAL A 153 0.15 -21.30 15.94
N LEU A 154 -0.57 -21.94 15.02
CA LEU A 154 -1.84 -22.62 15.27
C LEU A 154 -1.78 -24.01 14.64
N ASP A 155 -2.12 -25.03 15.41
CA ASP A 155 -2.31 -26.38 14.85
C ASP A 155 -3.64 -26.43 14.07
N VAL A 156 -3.61 -26.94 12.85
CA VAL A 156 -4.78 -26.93 11.97
C VAL A 156 -5.84 -27.92 12.43
N GLU A 157 -5.46 -29.06 12.99
CA GLU A 157 -6.43 -30.04 13.50
C GLU A 157 -7.12 -29.51 14.75
N ASP A 158 -6.38 -28.84 15.63
CA ASP A 158 -6.94 -28.22 16.83
C ASP A 158 -7.90 -27.08 16.44
N TYR A 159 -7.55 -26.30 15.41
CA TYR A 159 -8.42 -25.26 14.85
C TYR A 159 -9.71 -25.84 14.23
N LEU A 160 -9.60 -26.92 13.45
CA LEU A 160 -10.76 -27.60 12.87
C LEU A 160 -11.67 -28.17 13.95
N SER A 161 -11.10 -28.75 15.01
CA SER A 161 -11.85 -29.26 16.16
C SER A 161 -12.60 -28.13 16.88
N TYR A 162 -11.95 -26.98 17.06
CA TYR A 162 -12.60 -25.77 17.57
C TYR A 162 -13.76 -25.30 16.69
N CYS A 163 -13.58 -25.26 15.36
CA CYS A 163 -14.63 -24.86 14.42
C CYS A 163 -15.81 -25.86 14.41
N ALA A 164 -15.53 -27.16 14.53
CA ALA A 164 -16.55 -28.19 14.70
C ALA A 164 -17.39 -27.96 15.97
N ALA A 165 -16.73 -27.68 17.10
CA ALA A 165 -17.39 -27.46 18.38
C ALA A 165 -18.19 -26.15 18.45
N THR A 166 -17.73 -25.09 17.78
CA THR A 166 -18.31 -23.74 17.91
C THR A 166 -19.21 -23.32 16.75
N ARG A 167 -19.04 -23.93 15.57
CA ARG A 167 -19.71 -23.51 14.32
C ARG A 167 -20.20 -24.67 13.46
N GLY A 168 -20.24 -25.88 14.00
CA GLY A 168 -20.79 -27.05 13.29
C GLY A 168 -19.91 -27.56 12.14
N GLY A 169 -18.64 -27.16 12.07
CA GLY A 169 -17.65 -27.73 11.15
C GLY A 169 -17.15 -26.76 10.07
N ASP A 170 -17.83 -25.65 9.85
CA ASP A 170 -17.39 -24.65 8.86
C ASP A 170 -16.22 -23.82 9.42
N ALA A 171 -15.04 -23.94 8.80
CA ALA A 171 -13.81 -23.31 9.26
C ALA A 171 -13.43 -22.04 8.50
N PHE A 172 -13.82 -21.94 7.22
CA PHE A 172 -13.46 -20.85 6.32
C PHE A 172 -14.68 -20.29 5.58
N ASP A 173 -14.57 -19.04 5.15
CA ASP A 173 -15.61 -18.26 4.46
C ASP A 173 -16.92 -18.12 5.27
N VAL A 174 -16.82 -18.28 6.59
CA VAL A 174 -17.93 -18.11 7.53
C VAL A 174 -18.07 -16.65 7.95
N ALA A 175 -19.29 -16.12 7.84
CA ALA A 175 -19.63 -14.80 8.37
C ALA A 175 -19.71 -14.81 9.91
N LEU A 176 -18.94 -13.94 10.54
CA LEU A 176 -18.84 -13.86 12.01
C LEU A 176 -19.46 -12.58 12.55
N THR A 177 -20.22 -12.71 13.64
CA THR A 177 -20.58 -11.62 14.54
C THR A 177 -19.33 -11.17 15.31
N ALA A 178 -19.42 -10.05 16.03
CA ALA A 178 -18.33 -9.60 16.88
C ALA A 178 -17.94 -10.60 17.97
N GLU A 179 -18.91 -11.32 18.53
CA GLU A 179 -18.69 -12.32 19.59
C GLU A 179 -17.92 -13.54 19.06
N GLU A 180 -18.34 -14.05 17.89
CA GLU A 180 -17.67 -15.15 17.19
C GLU A 180 -16.27 -14.74 16.70
N ALA A 181 -16.11 -13.50 16.23
CA ALA A 181 -14.84 -12.95 15.75
C ALA A 181 -13.83 -12.72 16.88
N LEU A 182 -14.27 -12.36 18.09
CA LEU A 182 -13.37 -12.23 19.24
C LEU A 182 -12.79 -13.57 19.70
N ARG A 183 -13.54 -14.66 19.50
CA ARG A 183 -13.14 -16.03 19.84
C ARG A 183 -12.34 -16.73 18.73
N ASP A 184 -12.41 -16.23 17.50
CA ASP A 184 -11.72 -16.87 16.38
C ASP A 184 -10.19 -16.75 16.48
N PRO A 185 -9.44 -17.85 16.72
CA PRO A 185 -8.01 -17.77 16.95
C PRO A 185 -7.24 -17.32 15.70
N LEU A 186 -7.64 -17.76 14.50
CA LEU A 186 -6.96 -17.41 13.25
C LEU A 186 -7.17 -15.93 12.89
N LEU A 187 -8.40 -15.43 12.98
CA LEU A 187 -8.68 -14.00 12.78
C LEU A 187 -7.89 -13.15 13.77
N ARG A 188 -7.84 -13.56 15.04
CA ARG A 188 -7.09 -12.87 16.10
C ARG A 188 -5.60 -12.83 15.79
N MET A 189 -5.04 -13.93 15.27
CA MET A 189 -3.66 -14.00 14.81
C MET A 189 -3.44 -13.00 13.67
N ARG A 190 -4.31 -12.97 12.65
CA ARG A 190 -4.20 -12.01 11.53
C ARG A 190 -4.26 -10.56 12.00
N LEU A 191 -5.23 -10.19 12.82
CA LEU A 191 -5.42 -8.80 13.26
C LEU A 191 -4.36 -8.33 14.29
N GLY A 192 -3.69 -9.28 14.95
CA GLY A 192 -2.66 -9.06 15.95
C GLY A 192 -3.11 -8.18 17.11
N LYS A 193 -2.18 -7.39 17.65
CA LYS A 193 -2.36 -6.61 18.90
C LYS A 193 -3.50 -5.59 18.92
N HIS A 194 -4.08 -5.26 17.77
CA HIS A 194 -5.17 -4.29 17.63
C HIS A 194 -6.51 -4.95 17.27
N GLY A 195 -6.56 -6.29 17.25
CA GLY A 195 -7.74 -7.05 16.82
C GLY A 195 -9.00 -6.78 17.62
N SER A 196 -8.95 -6.85 18.97
CA SER A 196 -10.13 -6.59 19.82
C SER A 196 -10.76 -5.23 19.53
N ASP A 197 -9.94 -4.18 19.56
CA ASP A 197 -10.40 -2.79 19.34
C ASP A 197 -11.02 -2.63 17.95
N TYR A 198 -10.44 -3.28 16.95
CA TYR A 198 -10.92 -3.23 15.57
C TYR A 198 -12.25 -3.95 15.38
N ILE A 199 -12.37 -5.17 15.93
CA ILE A 199 -13.61 -5.96 15.92
C ILE A 199 -14.74 -5.16 16.58
N MET A 200 -14.49 -4.59 17.75
CA MET A 200 -15.48 -3.79 18.46
C MET A 200 -15.85 -2.51 17.69
N ARG A 201 -14.86 -1.87 17.04
CA ARG A 201 -15.10 -0.70 16.21
C ARG A 201 -15.95 -1.04 14.98
N GLN A 202 -15.68 -2.16 14.32
CA GLN A 202 -16.49 -2.64 13.19
C GLN A 202 -17.92 -2.95 13.62
N ASN A 203 -18.11 -3.66 14.73
CA ASN A 203 -19.43 -3.96 15.29
C ASN A 203 -20.25 -2.69 15.53
N GLN A 204 -19.64 -1.66 16.13
CA GLN A 204 -20.31 -0.37 16.33
C GLN A 204 -20.75 0.30 15.01
N MET A 205 -19.95 0.16 13.95
CA MET A 205 -20.31 0.70 12.63
C MET A 205 -21.40 -0.13 11.96
N ALA A 206 -21.33 -1.46 12.07
CA ALA A 206 -22.28 -2.39 11.49
C ALA A 206 -23.66 -2.27 12.13
N ARG A 207 -23.76 -2.20 13.47
CA ARG A 207 -25.02 -1.99 14.18
C ARG A 207 -25.76 -0.74 13.72
N LYS A 208 -25.02 0.35 13.47
CA LYS A 208 -25.56 1.61 12.96
C LYS A 208 -25.96 1.56 11.49
N ALA A 209 -25.36 0.66 10.71
CA ALA A 209 -25.60 0.58 9.27
C ALA A 209 -26.75 -0.39 8.94
N CYS A 210 -26.85 -1.50 9.67
CA CYS A 210 -27.78 -2.60 9.40
C CYS A 210 -29.02 -2.58 10.29
N ASP A 211 -29.10 -1.67 11.27
CA ASP A 211 -30.16 -1.64 12.30
C ASP A 211 -30.41 -3.02 12.95
N CYS A 212 -29.32 -3.76 13.18
CA CYS A 212 -29.32 -5.13 13.68
C CYS A 212 -28.55 -5.21 15.00
N ALA A 213 -29.05 -6.00 15.95
CA ALA A 213 -28.41 -6.18 17.26
C ALA A 213 -27.10 -7.00 17.17
N HIS A 214 -27.05 -7.98 16.27
CA HIS A 214 -25.94 -8.91 16.09
C HIS A 214 -25.50 -8.97 14.62
N PRO A 215 -25.02 -7.87 14.05
CA PRO A 215 -24.60 -7.85 12.64
C PRO A 215 -23.37 -8.74 12.45
N LYS A 216 -23.28 -9.35 11.28
CA LYS A 216 -22.05 -9.98 10.81
C LYS A 216 -21.08 -8.88 10.33
N ILE A 217 -19.80 -9.02 10.67
CA ILE A 217 -18.79 -7.94 10.50
C ILE A 217 -17.53 -8.35 9.74
N THR A 218 -17.28 -9.65 9.62
CA THR A 218 -16.05 -10.19 9.01
C THR A 218 -16.27 -11.62 8.55
N THR A 219 -15.35 -12.12 7.73
CA THR A 219 -15.17 -13.56 7.51
C THR A 219 -13.73 -13.95 7.84
N VAL A 220 -13.51 -15.25 8.01
CA VAL A 220 -12.18 -15.87 8.00
C VAL A 220 -12.04 -16.61 6.69
N SER A 221 -11.36 -15.99 5.72
CA SER A 221 -11.23 -16.55 4.37
C SER A 221 -9.85 -17.17 4.16
N GLN A 222 -9.74 -18.01 3.15
CA GLN A 222 -8.49 -18.62 2.69
C GLN A 222 -8.17 -18.17 1.25
N SER A 223 -7.01 -18.57 0.72
CA SER A 223 -6.66 -18.33 -0.68
C SER A 223 -7.58 -19.17 -1.57
N TYR A 224 -8.19 -18.61 -2.64
CA TYR A 224 -9.00 -19.42 -3.56
C TYR A 224 -8.14 -20.46 -4.29
N ASN A 225 -6.88 -20.11 -4.46
CA ASN A 225 -5.91 -20.90 -5.19
C ASN A 225 -5.09 -21.86 -4.30
N THR A 226 -5.21 -21.75 -2.98
CA THR A 226 -4.55 -22.67 -2.05
C THR A 226 -5.42 -22.87 -0.82
N SER A 227 -6.18 -23.96 -0.82
CA SER A 227 -6.98 -24.34 0.34
C SER A 227 -6.09 -24.91 1.43
N TYR A 228 -6.32 -24.53 2.68
CA TYR A 228 -5.63 -25.12 3.84
C TYR A 228 -6.31 -26.40 4.32
N VAL A 229 -7.48 -26.69 3.77
CA VAL A 229 -8.31 -27.84 4.12
C VAL A 229 -8.87 -28.51 2.88
N GLU A 230 -9.17 -29.78 2.98
CA GLU A 230 -9.81 -30.58 1.95
C GLU A 230 -11.03 -31.30 2.55
N MET A 231 -12.10 -31.40 1.76
CA MET A 231 -13.29 -32.15 2.18
C MET A 231 -13.00 -33.64 2.01
N ASN A 232 -13.02 -34.39 3.11
CA ASN A 232 -13.10 -35.83 3.02
C ASN A 232 -14.52 -36.21 2.60
N LEU A 233 -14.70 -36.67 1.37
CA LEU A 233 -16.03 -36.95 0.79
C LEU A 233 -16.74 -38.13 1.45
N ASP A 234 -15.98 -39.09 1.98
CA ASP A 234 -16.53 -40.29 2.61
C ASP A 234 -17.13 -39.96 3.98
N GLU A 235 -16.39 -39.19 4.79
CA GLU A 235 -16.79 -38.80 6.14
C GLU A 235 -17.62 -37.49 6.16
N ARG A 236 -17.61 -36.74 5.06
CA ARG A 236 -18.18 -35.38 4.95
C ARG A 236 -17.67 -34.43 6.02
N VAL A 237 -16.37 -34.51 6.32
CA VAL A 237 -15.67 -33.63 7.26
C VAL A 237 -14.48 -32.96 6.59
N TRP A 238 -14.20 -31.72 7.00
CA TRP A 238 -12.98 -31.02 6.60
C TRP A 238 -11.76 -31.62 7.29
N LYS A 239 -10.70 -31.89 6.54
CA LYS A 239 -9.39 -32.32 7.03
C LYS A 239 -8.30 -31.33 6.58
N PRO A 240 -7.14 -31.27 7.26
CA PRO A 240 -6.02 -30.46 6.77
C PRO A 240 -5.65 -30.87 5.34
N ALA A 241 -5.37 -29.89 4.48
CA ALA A 241 -4.95 -30.15 3.10
C ALA A 241 -3.59 -30.84 3.06
N SER A 242 -3.34 -31.66 2.05
CA SER A 242 -2.02 -32.26 1.85
C SER A 242 -0.87 -31.23 1.79
N THR A 243 0.27 -31.57 2.38
CA THR A 243 1.48 -30.73 2.44
C THR A 243 2.61 -31.33 1.63
N GLU A 244 3.53 -30.49 1.14
CA GLU A 244 4.74 -30.94 0.45
C GLU A 244 5.92 -30.97 1.44
N PRO A 245 6.70 -32.07 1.53
CA PRO A 245 7.79 -32.18 2.52
C PRO A 245 8.89 -31.11 2.39
N GLU A 246 9.14 -30.64 1.18
CA GLU A 246 10.20 -29.66 0.90
C GLU A 246 9.71 -28.21 0.93
N TRP A 247 8.40 -27.98 0.91
CA TRP A 247 7.81 -26.67 0.67
C TRP A 247 6.63 -26.36 1.58
N ALA A 248 6.62 -25.17 2.15
CA ALA A 248 5.44 -24.60 2.79
C ALA A 248 4.77 -23.58 1.86
N VAL A 249 3.44 -23.50 1.94
CA VAL A 249 2.64 -22.46 1.30
C VAL A 249 2.84 -21.15 2.06
N ALA A 250 2.88 -20.03 1.34
CA ALA A 250 3.10 -18.72 1.92
C ALA A 250 2.38 -17.62 1.13
N HIS A 251 1.63 -16.76 1.82
CA HIS A 251 0.93 -15.63 1.23
C HIS A 251 1.06 -14.38 2.10
N ILE A 252 1.15 -13.21 1.47
CA ILE A 252 0.91 -11.96 2.23
C ILE A 252 -0.59 -11.82 2.52
N LEU A 253 -0.94 -11.02 3.53
CA LEU A 253 -2.33 -10.83 3.96
C LEU A 253 -2.90 -9.52 3.44
N ASP A 254 -4.12 -9.61 2.92
CA ASP A 254 -4.97 -8.49 2.57
C ASP A 254 -5.98 -8.17 3.67
N MET A 255 -6.47 -6.94 3.60
CA MET A 255 -7.63 -6.44 4.32
C MET A 255 -8.60 -5.81 3.32
N SER A 256 -9.80 -6.38 3.16
CA SER A 256 -10.77 -5.92 2.17
C SER A 256 -11.30 -4.51 2.47
N HIS A 257 -12.02 -3.94 1.51
CA HIS A 257 -12.85 -2.76 1.77
C HIS A 257 -14.07 -3.13 2.63
N LEU A 258 -14.67 -2.11 3.22
CA LEU A 258 -15.95 -2.19 3.92
C LEU A 258 -17.07 -2.40 2.91
N SER A 259 -17.76 -3.52 2.99
CA SER A 259 -18.87 -3.89 2.10
C SER A 259 -20.14 -4.12 2.90
N LEU A 260 -21.27 -3.62 2.41
CA LEU A 260 -22.58 -3.96 2.97
C LEU A 260 -23.07 -5.22 2.25
N SER A 261 -23.44 -6.25 3.01
CA SER A 261 -24.15 -7.40 2.46
C SER A 261 -25.50 -7.53 3.12
N ASP A 262 -26.48 -7.94 2.32
CA ASP A 262 -27.76 -8.50 2.76
C ASP A 262 -28.02 -9.81 2.01
N SER A 263 -26.94 -10.48 1.57
CA SER A 263 -27.03 -11.71 0.80
C SER A 263 -27.60 -12.83 1.64
N ARG A 264 -28.25 -13.78 0.99
CA ARG A 264 -28.73 -15.02 1.64
C ARG A 264 -27.59 -15.83 2.27
N GLU A 265 -26.39 -15.72 1.71
CA GLU A 265 -25.19 -16.47 2.13
C GLU A 265 -24.55 -15.91 3.41
N TYR A 266 -24.45 -14.58 3.52
CA TYR A 266 -23.75 -13.94 4.66
C TYR A 266 -24.70 -13.25 5.65
N GLY A 267 -25.96 -13.06 5.27
CA GLY A 267 -26.95 -12.29 6.01
C GLY A 267 -26.67 -10.79 6.04
N PRO A 268 -27.51 -10.00 6.75
CA PRO A 268 -27.33 -8.58 6.92
C PRO A 268 -26.07 -8.28 7.72
N GLY A 269 -25.17 -7.49 7.14
CA GLY A 269 -23.93 -7.13 7.80
C GLY A 269 -23.10 -6.08 7.06
N LEU A 270 -22.07 -5.60 7.74
CA LEU A 270 -21.11 -4.65 7.20
C LEU A 270 -19.72 -5.24 7.37
N PHE A 271 -19.23 -5.82 6.29
CA PHE A 271 -18.13 -6.77 6.28
C PHE A 271 -16.80 -6.11 5.95
N VAL A 272 -15.77 -6.63 6.58
CA VAL A 272 -14.40 -6.55 6.09
C VAL A 272 -13.78 -7.93 6.25
N HIS A 273 -13.02 -8.37 5.26
CA HIS A 273 -12.38 -9.67 5.23
C HIS A 273 -10.88 -9.50 5.43
N SER A 274 -10.26 -10.39 6.20
CA SER A 274 -8.82 -10.63 6.12
C SER A 274 -8.59 -11.94 5.41
N TYR A 275 -7.79 -11.94 4.35
CA TYR A 275 -7.58 -13.09 3.50
C TYR A 275 -6.16 -13.11 2.92
N PRO A 276 -5.63 -14.30 2.57
CA PRO A 276 -4.40 -14.44 1.81
C PRO A 276 -4.50 -13.74 0.46
N HIS A 277 -3.53 -12.87 0.15
CA HIS A 277 -3.48 -12.14 -1.11
C HIS A 277 -3.10 -13.07 -2.26
N GLU A 278 -3.75 -12.81 -3.39
CA GLU A 278 -3.56 -13.51 -4.65
C GLU A 278 -2.73 -12.65 -5.60
N TYR A 279 -1.61 -13.22 -6.04
CA TYR A 279 -0.53 -12.45 -6.66
C TYR A 279 -0.93 -11.71 -7.95
N TRP A 280 -1.94 -12.20 -8.69
CA TRP A 280 -2.35 -11.63 -9.98
C TRP A 280 -3.26 -10.40 -9.86
N TYR A 281 -3.70 -10.00 -8.66
CA TYR A 281 -4.50 -8.80 -8.48
C TYR A 281 -3.65 -7.57 -8.16
N GLY A 282 -4.21 -6.38 -8.46
CA GLY A 282 -3.60 -5.12 -8.06
C GLY A 282 -3.43 -5.04 -6.54
N ALA A 283 -2.33 -4.46 -6.08
CA ALA A 283 -2.02 -4.32 -4.67
C ALA A 283 -2.12 -2.87 -4.22
N ARG A 284 -2.59 -2.65 -2.97
CA ARG A 284 -2.56 -1.32 -2.32
C ARG A 284 -1.79 -1.39 -1.02
N MET A 285 -0.52 -0.98 -1.03
CA MET A 285 0.35 -1.05 0.15
C MET A 285 0.54 0.33 0.79
N VAL A 286 0.77 0.37 2.11
CA VAL A 286 0.96 1.62 2.85
C VAL A 286 2.41 1.78 3.28
N GLY A 287 3.04 2.89 2.88
CA GLY A 287 4.34 3.30 3.41
C GLY A 287 4.18 4.09 4.70
N ILE A 288 4.88 3.70 5.77
CA ILE A 288 4.85 4.35 7.08
C ILE A 288 6.27 4.85 7.42
N PRO A 289 6.52 6.16 7.26
CA PRO A 289 7.77 6.75 7.70
C PRO A 289 7.98 6.64 9.22
N GLU A 290 9.24 6.72 9.64
CA GLU A 290 9.57 6.79 11.06
C GLU A 290 8.85 7.97 11.73
N GLY A 291 8.27 7.71 12.91
CA GLY A 291 7.54 8.72 13.67
C GLY A 291 6.19 9.16 13.07
N ALA A 292 5.68 8.49 12.02
CA ALA A 292 4.43 8.88 11.36
C ALA A 292 3.21 8.93 12.30
N ARG A 293 2.30 9.89 12.04
CA ARG A 293 1.08 10.08 12.82
C ARG A 293 -0.04 9.14 12.38
N MET A 294 -0.16 7.99 13.04
CA MET A 294 -1.21 6.99 12.76
C MET A 294 -2.66 7.46 12.98
N LYS A 295 -2.88 8.57 13.71
CA LYS A 295 -4.23 9.05 14.05
C LYS A 295 -5.04 9.58 12.87
N TYR A 296 -4.39 9.86 11.73
CA TYR A 296 -5.04 10.43 10.56
C TYR A 296 -5.31 9.40 9.45
N GLY A 297 -5.08 8.10 9.72
CA GLY A 297 -5.09 7.08 8.67
C GLY A 297 -3.93 7.25 7.69
N ALA A 298 -4.05 6.63 6.51
CA ALA A 298 -3.18 6.89 5.37
C ALA A 298 -3.95 7.71 4.32
N THR A 299 -3.30 8.72 3.75
CA THR A 299 -3.82 9.38 2.55
C THR A 299 -3.54 8.48 1.34
N GLU A 300 -4.48 8.40 0.42
CA GLU A 300 -4.32 7.68 -0.84
C GLU A 300 -3.89 8.69 -1.89
N ASP A 301 -2.59 8.76 -2.17
CA ASP A 301 -2.02 9.57 -3.24
C ASP A 301 -1.45 8.58 -4.24
N LEU A 302 -2.21 8.28 -5.30
CA LEU A 302 -1.80 7.35 -6.37
C LEU A 302 -1.19 8.05 -7.55
N ASP A 303 -1.52 9.32 -7.67
CA ASP A 303 -1.10 10.17 -8.75
C ASP A 303 0.31 10.69 -8.40
N PRO A 304 1.35 10.26 -9.13
CA PRO A 304 2.72 10.70 -8.88
C PRO A 304 2.84 12.24 -8.89
N TYR A 305 2.00 12.92 -9.70
CA TYR A 305 1.92 14.37 -9.76
C TYR A 305 1.51 14.97 -8.40
N PHE A 306 0.44 14.47 -7.77
CA PHE A 306 0.02 14.95 -6.44
C PHE A 306 0.95 14.46 -5.32
N MET A 307 1.55 13.29 -5.47
CA MET A 307 2.51 12.73 -4.49
C MET A 307 3.76 13.58 -4.37
N ILE A 308 4.43 13.86 -5.49
CA ILE A 308 5.65 14.67 -5.53
C ILE A 308 5.36 16.05 -4.96
N ARG A 309 4.25 16.67 -5.39
CA ARG A 309 3.90 18.04 -4.99
C ARG A 309 3.59 18.19 -3.50
N SER A 310 3.03 17.15 -2.85
CA SER A 310 2.62 17.22 -1.45
C SER A 310 3.72 16.89 -0.43
N ASP A 311 4.74 16.10 -0.80
CA ASP A 311 5.84 15.69 0.08
C ASP A 311 7.22 15.79 -0.62
N TRP A 312 7.40 16.83 -1.44
CA TRP A 312 8.52 17.00 -2.35
C TRP A 312 9.89 16.77 -1.70
N GLU A 313 10.12 17.23 -0.46
CA GLU A 313 11.39 17.06 0.26
C GLU A 313 11.84 15.58 0.34
N ARG A 314 10.90 14.64 0.44
CA ARG A 314 11.19 13.20 0.50
C ARG A 314 11.56 12.61 -0.85
N PHE A 315 11.05 13.21 -1.92
CA PHE A 315 11.29 12.80 -3.30
C PHE A 315 12.55 13.44 -3.89
N MET A 316 13.07 14.52 -3.29
CA MET A 316 14.34 15.12 -3.71
C MET A 316 15.49 14.10 -3.64
N ARG A 317 16.28 14.02 -4.71
CA ARG A 317 17.45 13.15 -4.82
C ARG A 317 18.67 13.95 -5.25
N PRO A 318 19.87 13.65 -4.74
CA PRO A 318 21.09 14.26 -5.25
C PRO A 318 21.23 14.03 -6.76
N VAL A 319 21.56 15.07 -7.51
CA VAL A 319 21.84 14.95 -8.94
C VAL A 319 23.25 14.38 -9.11
N SER A 320 23.38 13.27 -9.84
CA SER A 320 24.63 12.51 -9.96
C SER A 320 25.64 13.09 -10.95
N LYS A 321 25.22 14.06 -11.76
CA LYS A 321 26.04 14.76 -12.76
C LYS A 321 25.71 16.24 -12.73
N ASP A 322 26.72 17.08 -12.90
CA ASP A 322 26.50 18.49 -13.20
C ASP A 322 25.84 18.59 -14.59
N ILE A 323 24.53 18.82 -14.61
CA ILE A 323 23.77 19.07 -15.84
C ILE A 323 23.81 20.58 -16.06
N GLU A 324 24.30 21.00 -17.23
CA GLU A 324 24.25 22.39 -17.62
C GLU A 324 22.78 22.82 -17.78
N PRO A 325 22.32 23.84 -17.04
CA PRO A 325 20.91 24.18 -17.03
C PRO A 325 20.48 24.86 -18.32
N ILE A 326 19.31 24.46 -18.83
CA ILE A 326 18.68 25.13 -19.97
C ILE A 326 17.96 26.38 -19.45
N LEU A 327 18.55 27.54 -19.69
CA LEU A 327 18.00 28.83 -19.25
C LEU A 327 17.14 29.51 -20.33
N PRO A 328 16.14 30.32 -19.93
CA PRO A 328 15.70 30.53 -18.54
C PRO A 328 14.85 29.38 -17.99
N TYR A 329 14.86 29.17 -16.67
CA TYR A 329 14.00 28.19 -16.00
C TYR A 329 12.52 28.60 -16.07
N ARG A 330 11.66 27.67 -16.49
CA ARG A 330 10.21 27.83 -16.28
C ARG A 330 9.91 27.50 -14.82
N ILE A 331 9.33 28.43 -14.06
CA ILE A 331 9.00 28.23 -12.64
C ILE A 331 7.49 28.17 -12.37
N GLU A 332 7.10 27.51 -11.29
CA GLU A 332 5.72 27.38 -10.82
C GLU A 332 5.67 27.39 -9.29
N LEU A 333 4.67 28.09 -8.72
CA LEU A 333 4.34 28.04 -7.31
C LEU A 333 3.42 26.86 -7.01
N VAL A 334 3.86 25.95 -6.14
CA VAL A 334 3.11 24.75 -5.76
C VAL A 334 3.12 24.59 -4.24
N ASN A 335 1.94 24.53 -3.62
CA ASN A 335 1.79 24.38 -2.16
C ASN A 335 2.57 25.43 -1.34
N GLY A 336 2.74 26.65 -1.86
CA GLY A 336 3.47 27.74 -1.22
C GLY A 336 4.97 27.73 -1.44
N GLU A 337 5.50 26.75 -2.17
CA GLU A 337 6.92 26.60 -2.50
C GLU A 337 7.14 26.77 -4.01
N TRP A 338 8.28 27.34 -4.40
CA TRP A 338 8.62 27.56 -5.80
C TRP A 338 9.49 26.44 -6.35
N PHE A 339 9.20 26.03 -7.57
CA PHE A 339 9.95 24.99 -8.27
C PHE A 339 10.24 25.38 -9.71
N THR A 340 11.33 24.87 -10.27
CA THR A 340 11.51 24.81 -11.71
C THR A 340 10.72 23.63 -12.28
N ARG A 341 10.33 23.75 -13.55
CA ARG A 341 9.84 22.63 -14.37
C ARG A 341 11.01 22.00 -15.11
N TYR A 342 10.86 20.72 -15.45
CA TYR A 342 11.79 20.08 -16.38
C TYR A 342 11.83 20.85 -17.71
N PRO A 343 13.00 20.90 -18.39
CA PRO A 343 13.12 21.53 -19.68
C PRO A 343 12.12 20.97 -20.69
N LYS A 344 11.71 21.81 -21.64
CA LYS A 344 10.85 21.39 -22.74
C LYS A 344 11.54 20.29 -23.56
N ALA A 345 10.75 19.37 -24.13
CA ALA A 345 11.29 18.24 -24.91
C ALA A 345 12.20 18.69 -26.06
N SER A 346 11.91 19.84 -26.67
CA SER A 346 12.79 20.53 -27.61
C SER A 346 12.77 22.04 -27.32
N PRO A 347 13.85 22.60 -26.73
CA PRO A 347 13.90 24.03 -26.41
C PRO A 347 13.79 24.95 -27.64
N GLU A 348 14.23 24.48 -28.80
CA GLU A 348 14.29 25.29 -30.03
C GLU A 348 13.01 25.17 -30.88
N GLU A 349 12.19 24.15 -30.65
CA GLU A 349 10.93 23.95 -31.36
C GLU A 349 9.71 24.39 -30.54
N ALA A 350 8.61 24.68 -31.24
CA ALA A 350 7.34 24.99 -30.61
C ALA A 350 6.71 23.74 -29.96
N CYS A 351 7.04 23.48 -28.70
CA CYS A 351 6.49 22.39 -27.90
C CYS A 351 5.90 22.88 -26.57
N MET A 352 5.21 21.98 -25.86
CA MET A 352 4.60 22.27 -24.57
C MET A 352 5.65 22.30 -23.46
N ASP A 353 5.38 23.04 -22.39
CA ASP A 353 6.18 22.93 -21.17
C ASP A 353 5.94 21.57 -20.50
N SER A 354 6.96 21.02 -19.84
CA SER A 354 6.78 19.80 -19.03
C SER A 354 5.81 20.06 -17.87
N SER A 355 4.94 19.09 -17.56
CA SER A 355 4.10 19.08 -16.36
C SER A 355 4.88 18.84 -15.07
N ASP A 356 6.09 18.27 -15.17
CA ASP A 356 6.89 17.81 -14.04
C ASP A 356 7.71 18.93 -13.40
N LEU A 357 7.78 18.89 -12.07
CA LEU A 357 8.67 19.73 -11.27
C LEU A 357 10.05 19.09 -11.20
N GLN A 358 11.11 19.91 -11.15
CA GLN A 358 12.49 19.42 -11.12
C GLN A 358 13.25 19.91 -9.89
N HIS A 359 13.55 21.21 -9.79
CA HIS A 359 14.39 21.74 -8.72
C HIS A 359 13.60 22.68 -7.81
N HIS A 360 13.93 22.68 -6.52
CA HIS A 360 13.40 23.66 -5.57
C HIS A 360 14.07 25.02 -5.80
N VAL A 361 13.29 26.09 -5.74
CA VAL A 361 13.77 27.47 -5.86
C VAL A 361 13.83 28.07 -4.47
N ARG A 362 15.05 28.34 -3.99
CA ARG A 362 15.33 28.81 -2.63
C ARG A 362 14.92 30.26 -2.42
N SER A 363 15.09 31.09 -3.44
CA SER A 363 14.68 32.50 -3.41
C SER A 363 14.40 33.02 -4.81
N LEU A 364 13.54 34.04 -4.90
CA LEU A 364 13.10 34.69 -6.13
C LEU A 364 13.05 36.19 -5.95
N ARG A 365 13.57 36.92 -6.93
CA ARG A 365 13.44 38.37 -7.06
C ARG A 365 12.85 38.73 -8.42
N LEU A 366 11.72 39.43 -8.43
CA LEU A 366 11.10 39.90 -9.67
C LEU A 366 12.00 40.93 -10.34
N ILE A 367 12.33 40.71 -11.61
CA ILE A 367 13.19 41.58 -12.43
C ILE A 367 12.35 42.37 -13.43
N GLY A 368 11.33 41.76 -14.04
CA GLY A 368 10.51 42.45 -15.02
C GLY A 368 9.35 41.64 -15.56
N THR A 369 8.66 42.20 -16.55
CA THR A 369 7.54 41.57 -17.25
C THR A 369 7.80 41.62 -18.74
N GLY A 370 7.36 40.58 -19.45
CA GLY A 370 7.42 40.54 -20.90
C GLY A 370 6.17 39.95 -21.50
N ARG A 371 6.03 40.11 -22.82
CA ARG A 371 4.94 39.53 -23.59
C ARG A 371 5.48 38.99 -24.91
N PHE A 372 5.01 37.81 -25.29
CA PHE A 372 5.24 37.24 -26.61
C PHE A 372 3.93 36.67 -27.14
N ASP A 373 3.85 36.54 -28.45
CA ASP A 373 2.68 36.03 -29.14
C ASP A 373 2.97 34.63 -29.70
N VAL A 374 2.00 33.73 -29.60
CA VAL A 374 2.09 32.37 -30.13
C VAL A 374 0.96 32.09 -31.10
N LYS A 375 1.25 31.31 -32.15
CA LYS A 375 0.23 30.79 -33.06
C LYS A 375 0.01 29.31 -32.72
N GLU A 376 -1.08 29.01 -32.04
CA GLU A 376 -1.37 27.66 -31.55
C GLU A 376 -2.75 27.18 -32.01
N MET A 377 -2.97 25.85 -32.04
CA MET A 377 -4.25 25.26 -32.44
C MET A 377 -5.10 24.72 -31.27
N PHE A 378 -4.47 24.23 -30.20
CA PHE A 378 -5.14 23.57 -29.07
C PHE A 378 -4.39 23.71 -27.73
N PHE A 379 -3.06 23.62 -27.73
CA PHE A 379 -2.23 23.69 -26.52
C PHE A 379 -1.15 24.76 -26.68
N LEU A 380 -0.78 25.42 -25.58
CA LEU A 380 0.27 26.43 -25.57
C LEU A 380 1.63 25.81 -25.94
N ARG A 381 2.07 26.08 -27.18
CA ARG A 381 3.34 25.61 -27.74
C ARG A 381 4.16 26.80 -28.21
N TYR A 382 5.43 26.85 -27.79
CA TYR A 382 6.34 27.93 -28.13
C TYR A 382 7.79 27.50 -27.92
N PRO A 383 8.72 27.96 -28.77
CA PRO A 383 10.14 27.73 -28.55
C PRO A 383 10.64 28.63 -27.40
N LEU A 384 11.66 28.17 -26.67
CA LEU A 384 12.24 28.92 -25.56
C LEU A 384 12.93 30.22 -26.05
N SER A 385 13.36 30.26 -27.31
CA SER A 385 13.89 31.47 -27.96
C SER A 385 12.95 32.67 -27.87
N LYS A 386 11.62 32.47 -27.96
CA LYS A 386 10.62 33.55 -27.80
C LYS A 386 10.64 34.20 -26.42
N VAL A 387 10.96 33.42 -25.40
CA VAL A 387 11.11 33.93 -24.03
C VAL A 387 12.45 34.63 -23.87
N ARG A 388 13.53 34.07 -24.44
CA ARG A 388 14.88 34.66 -24.42
C ARG A 388 14.92 36.04 -25.10
N GLU A 389 14.20 36.21 -26.21
CA GLU A 389 14.10 37.47 -26.97
C GLU A 389 13.59 38.65 -26.14
N ILE A 390 12.75 38.39 -25.13
CA ILE A 390 12.11 39.42 -24.30
C ILE A 390 12.63 39.41 -22.85
N MET A 391 13.65 38.60 -22.56
CA MET A 391 14.19 38.42 -21.22
C MET A 391 15.06 39.62 -20.82
N PRO A 392 14.78 40.30 -19.69
CA PRO A 392 15.61 41.39 -19.21
C PRO A 392 16.95 40.89 -18.66
N ASP A 393 17.97 41.75 -18.70
CA ASP A 393 19.29 41.45 -18.15
C ASP A 393 19.19 41.05 -16.67
N GLY A 394 19.94 40.00 -16.29
CA GLY A 394 19.97 39.48 -14.92
C GLY A 394 18.83 38.52 -14.56
N ALA A 395 17.82 38.33 -15.42
CA ALA A 395 16.84 37.27 -15.22
C ALA A 395 17.38 35.90 -15.66
N ASN A 396 17.07 34.86 -14.89
CA ASN A 396 17.41 33.47 -15.21
C ASN A 396 16.18 32.53 -15.16
N ALA A 397 15.01 33.04 -14.77
CA ALA A 397 13.77 32.28 -14.65
C ALA A 397 12.55 33.10 -15.10
N TYR A 398 11.46 32.40 -15.44
CA TYR A 398 10.22 33.04 -15.83
C TYR A 398 8.96 32.27 -15.42
N GLU A 399 7.93 33.04 -15.09
CA GLU A 399 6.56 32.59 -14.82
C GLU A 399 5.61 33.01 -15.94
N ILE A 400 4.80 32.10 -16.51
CA ILE A 400 3.62 32.50 -17.30
C ILE A 400 2.52 32.88 -16.33
N VAL A 401 2.23 34.18 -16.25
CA VAL A 401 1.21 34.74 -15.35
C VAL A 401 -0.14 34.91 -16.05
N ARG A 402 -0.16 34.95 -17.39
CA ARG A 402 -1.39 35.06 -18.17
C ARG A 402 -1.25 34.51 -19.56
N VAL A 403 -2.20 33.66 -19.96
CA VAL A 403 -2.46 33.29 -21.35
C VAL A 403 -3.73 34.02 -21.79
N GLY A 404 -3.61 34.91 -22.78
CA GLY A 404 -4.75 35.68 -23.29
C GLY A 404 -5.69 34.85 -24.15
N SER A 405 -6.81 35.45 -24.53
CA SER A 405 -7.74 34.83 -25.47
C SER A 405 -7.16 34.83 -26.88
N LYS A 406 -7.39 33.73 -27.61
CA LYS A 406 -7.00 33.59 -29.01
C LYS A 406 -7.74 34.59 -29.89
N GLY A 407 -6.99 35.39 -30.63
CA GLY A 407 -7.51 36.34 -31.61
C GLY A 407 -8.07 35.65 -32.86
N GLY A 408 -8.82 36.38 -33.67
CA GLY A 408 -9.39 35.87 -34.94
C GLY A 408 -8.34 35.50 -35.99
N ASP A 409 -7.10 35.98 -35.81
CA ASP A 409 -5.90 35.63 -36.59
C ASP A 409 -5.21 34.34 -36.10
N GLY A 410 -5.74 33.72 -35.03
CA GLY A 410 -5.19 32.53 -34.40
C GLY A 410 -4.00 32.81 -33.49
N ILE A 411 -3.75 34.07 -33.14
CA ILE A 411 -2.67 34.47 -32.24
C ILE A 411 -3.16 34.50 -30.79
N THR A 412 -2.40 33.90 -29.90
CA THR A 412 -2.64 33.90 -28.46
C THR A 412 -1.52 34.67 -27.77
N PRO A 413 -1.80 35.79 -27.09
CA PRO A 413 -0.77 36.54 -26.39
C PRO A 413 -0.46 35.94 -25.02
N VAL A 414 0.82 35.84 -24.69
CA VAL A 414 1.31 35.24 -23.44
C VAL A 414 2.09 36.29 -22.66
N THR A 415 1.70 36.53 -21.41
CA THR A 415 2.41 37.43 -20.49
C THR A 415 3.23 36.63 -19.51
N VAL A 416 4.48 37.03 -19.35
CA VAL A 416 5.43 36.40 -18.42
C VAL A 416 5.99 37.42 -17.42
N GLN A 417 6.32 36.92 -16.23
CA GLN A 417 7.15 37.62 -15.25
C GLN A 417 8.54 36.97 -15.23
N PHE A 418 9.57 37.79 -15.20
CA PHE A 418 10.97 37.38 -15.18
C PHE A 418 11.56 37.57 -13.80
N TYR A 419 12.38 36.61 -13.38
CA TYR A 419 12.96 36.58 -12.07
C TYR A 419 14.45 36.24 -12.11
N GLU A 420 15.15 36.73 -11.11
CA GLU A 420 16.41 36.17 -10.64
C GLU A 420 16.06 35.13 -9.57
N ALA A 421 16.36 33.87 -9.86
CA ALA A 421 16.03 32.72 -9.03
C ALA A 421 17.31 32.02 -8.54
N ASP A 422 17.39 31.76 -7.24
CA ASP A 422 18.38 30.84 -6.65
C ASP A 422 17.80 29.42 -6.68
N VAL A 423 18.30 28.57 -7.59
CA VAL A 423 17.80 27.23 -7.83
C VAL A 423 18.71 26.19 -7.18
N ASP A 424 18.16 25.31 -6.34
CA ASP A 424 18.89 24.18 -5.76
C ASP A 424 19.09 23.07 -6.79
N THR A 425 20.10 23.21 -7.64
CA THR A 425 20.44 22.18 -8.66
C THR A 425 21.13 20.96 -8.08
N SER A 426 21.52 20.98 -6.79
CA SER A 426 22.16 19.84 -6.12
C SER A 426 21.23 18.63 -5.96
N ARG A 427 19.91 18.88 -6.01
CA ARG A 427 18.89 17.86 -5.87
C ARG A 427 17.76 18.06 -6.87
N SER A 428 17.15 16.98 -7.34
CA SER A 428 15.98 17.02 -8.22
C SER A 428 14.86 16.11 -7.75
N LEU A 429 13.62 16.50 -8.07
CA LEU A 429 12.46 15.64 -8.05
C LEU A 429 12.48 14.73 -9.29
N PRO A 430 12.05 13.46 -9.17
CA PRO A 430 11.86 12.61 -10.34
C PRO A 430 10.67 13.09 -11.17
N ARG A 431 10.67 12.78 -12.46
CA ARG A 431 9.49 12.96 -13.33
C ARG A 431 8.37 12.01 -12.95
N GLU A 432 7.15 12.34 -13.35
CA GLU A 432 6.01 11.42 -13.25
C GLU A 432 6.31 10.10 -13.96
N ASP A 433 6.81 10.15 -15.19
CA ASP A 433 7.16 8.95 -15.95
C ASP A 433 8.37 8.21 -15.37
N GLU A 434 9.24 8.85 -14.60
CA GLU A 434 10.30 8.18 -13.85
C GLU A 434 9.75 7.47 -12.62
N LEU A 435 8.69 7.99 -11.98
CA LEU A 435 7.93 7.30 -10.93
C LEU A 435 6.98 6.23 -11.48
N GLU A 436 6.51 6.37 -12.72
CA GLU A 436 5.77 5.35 -13.43
C GLU A 436 6.69 4.31 -14.09
N SER A 437 7.90 4.65 -14.53
CA SER A 437 8.87 3.73 -15.16
C SER A 437 9.79 3.06 -14.15
N ALA A 438 9.89 3.64 -12.96
CA ALA A 438 10.17 2.96 -11.70
C ALA A 438 9.30 1.72 -11.43
N ARG A 439 8.14 1.61 -12.09
CA ARG A 439 7.41 0.34 -12.18
C ARG A 439 8.26 -0.76 -12.85
N ILE A 440 9.34 -0.48 -13.58
CA ILE A 440 9.89 -1.50 -14.49
C ILE A 440 11.42 -1.73 -14.49
N ARG A 441 12.37 -0.78 -14.43
CA ARG A 441 13.78 -1.17 -14.78
C ARG A 441 14.97 -0.74 -13.92
N GLU A 442 14.99 0.41 -13.24
CA GLU A 442 16.25 0.87 -12.60
C GLU A 442 16.34 0.62 -11.09
N TRP A 443 15.26 0.19 -10.43
CA TRP A 443 15.21 0.06 -8.98
C TRP A 443 15.80 -1.25 -8.45
N THR A 444 16.42 -2.04 -9.33
CA THR A 444 17.07 -3.34 -9.09
C THR A 444 18.59 -3.27 -8.95
N LYS A 445 19.18 -2.06 -8.84
CA LYS A 445 20.59 -1.88 -8.48
C LYS A 445 20.73 -1.21 -7.11
N ARG A 446 20.47 -1.97 -6.05
CA ARG A 446 21.25 -1.97 -4.80
C ARG A 446 20.76 -3.05 -3.86
#